data_AF-A0AAT9L779-F1
#
_entry.id   AF-A0AAT9L779-F1
#
_cell.length_a   1.000
_cell.length_b   1.000
_cell.length_c   1.000
_cell.angle_alpha   90.00
_cell.angle_beta   90.00
_cell.angle_gamma   90.00
#
_symmetry.space_group_name_H-M   'P 1'
#
loop_
_entity.id
_entity.type
_entity.pdbx_description
1 polymer ?
#
loop_
_entity_poly.entity_id
_entity_poly.type
_entity_poly.pdbx_seq_one_letter_code
_entity_poly.pdbx_strand_id
1 'polypeptide(L)'
;MIAADHPVVPTQSPSPADGGSKPPEDRRRVFKRRFITATIIVLLIGIPAGYLLISAGQSRRSGKDKEAEAAALGLREGWPSKMQRRIFEIPIPGNGIGVQYYETNNWKASRMYAKFRTTSAGLDRFLSGVGTGRAALEPGAVNISPRDIDITGWYFGPNENWASTTHVNKKPRPTQTITVNMSDPASPVVYVVSAATP
;
A
#
# COMPACT_ATOMS: atom_id res chain seq x y z
N MET A 1 -48.46 -39.35 -49.22
CA MET A 1 -48.52 -38.70 -50.55
C MET A 1 -48.56 -37.19 -50.33
N ILE A 2 -47.57 -36.46 -50.87
CA ILE A 2 -47.59 -35.12 -51.55
C ILE A 2 -48.38 -33.98 -50.84
N ALA A 3 -47.92 -32.73 -50.65
CA ALA A 3 -47.11 -31.85 -51.50
C ALA A 3 -46.54 -30.67 -50.69
N ALA A 4 -45.50 -30.04 -51.26
CA ALA A 4 -44.87 -28.80 -50.83
C ALA A 4 -45.72 -27.56 -51.14
N ASP A 5 -45.55 -26.53 -50.32
CA ASP A 5 -46.20 -25.21 -50.42
C ASP A 5 -45.28 -24.20 -51.13
N HIS A 6 -45.86 -23.30 -51.93
CA HIS A 6 -45.18 -22.39 -52.88
C HIS A 6 -44.72 -21.07 -52.22
N PRO A 7 -43.66 -20.39 -52.73
CA PRO A 7 -43.24 -19.07 -52.24
C PRO A 7 -43.90 -17.93 -53.03
N VAL A 8 -44.21 -16.82 -52.35
CA VAL A 8 -44.74 -15.57 -52.92
C VAL A 8 -43.68 -14.46 -52.84
N VAL A 9 -43.54 -13.72 -53.95
CA VAL A 9 -42.54 -12.67 -54.25
C VAL A 9 -43.01 -11.29 -53.74
N PRO A 10 -42.13 -10.37 -53.29
CA PRO A 10 -42.52 -8.98 -53.03
C PRO A 10 -42.36 -8.06 -54.25
N THR A 11 -43.40 -7.26 -54.52
CA THR A 11 -43.48 -6.21 -55.53
C THR A 11 -42.85 -4.89 -55.05
N GLN A 12 -42.13 -4.20 -55.94
CA GLN A 12 -41.63 -2.83 -55.77
C GLN A 12 -42.60 -1.80 -56.35
N SER A 13 -42.60 -0.57 -55.79
CA SER A 13 -42.62 0.77 -56.44
C SER A 13 -43.28 1.84 -55.54
N PRO A 14 -43.13 3.17 -55.75
CA PRO A 14 -42.03 3.97 -56.33
C PRO A 14 -41.67 5.24 -55.48
N SER A 15 -40.67 5.99 -55.93
CA SER A 15 -40.21 7.30 -55.39
C SER A 15 -40.85 8.49 -56.11
N PRO A 16 -40.93 9.69 -55.50
CA PRO A 16 -40.90 10.94 -56.27
C PRO A 16 -39.84 11.95 -55.76
N ALA A 17 -39.36 12.73 -56.73
CA ALA A 17 -38.22 13.65 -56.66
C ALA A 17 -38.57 15.09 -56.22
N ASP A 18 -37.49 15.84 -55.97
CA ASP A 18 -37.25 17.28 -56.16
C ASP A 18 -37.60 18.35 -55.08
N GLY A 19 -36.55 19.10 -54.72
CA GLY A 19 -36.55 20.56 -54.83
C GLY A 19 -36.89 21.39 -53.59
N GLY A 20 -35.89 21.73 -52.77
CA GLY A 20 -36.05 22.74 -51.71
C GLY A 20 -34.73 23.24 -51.14
N SER A 21 -34.16 24.28 -51.77
CA SER A 21 -33.00 25.05 -51.32
C SER A 21 -33.17 25.60 -49.89
N LYS A 22 -32.41 25.08 -48.92
CA LYS A 22 -32.30 25.68 -47.58
C LYS A 22 -31.43 26.94 -47.64
N PRO A 23 -31.78 28.03 -46.93
CA PRO A 23 -31.00 29.27 -46.93
C PRO A 23 -29.62 29.02 -46.31
N PRO A 24 -28.58 29.80 -46.70
CA PRO A 24 -27.24 29.61 -46.17
C PRO A 24 -27.25 29.83 -44.66
N GLU A 25 -26.91 28.79 -43.89
CA GLU A 25 -26.72 28.92 -42.45
C GLU A 25 -25.67 30.01 -42.18
N ASP A 26 -26.11 31.06 -41.49
CA ASP A 26 -25.30 32.18 -41.04
C ASP A 26 -24.02 31.67 -40.37
N ARG A 27 -22.85 31.92 -40.99
CA ARG A 27 -21.54 31.39 -40.55
C ARG A 27 -21.29 31.65 -39.05
N ARG A 28 -21.85 32.75 -38.50
CA ARG A 28 -21.78 33.07 -37.07
C ARG A 28 -22.44 32.03 -36.16
N ARG A 29 -23.54 31.38 -36.59
CA ARG A 29 -24.19 30.30 -35.84
C ARG A 29 -23.34 29.04 -35.78
N VAL A 30 -22.58 28.73 -36.84
CA VAL A 30 -21.72 27.55 -36.88
C VAL A 30 -20.53 27.70 -35.93
N PHE A 31 -19.91 28.88 -35.88
CA PHE A 31 -18.84 29.18 -34.91
C PHE A 31 -19.35 29.17 -33.47
N LYS A 32 -20.52 29.77 -33.19
CA LYS A 32 -21.13 29.72 -31.85
C LYS A 32 -21.46 28.29 -31.42
N ARG A 33 -22.01 27.46 -32.32
CA ARG A 33 -22.26 26.04 -32.04
C ARG A 33 -20.97 25.29 -31.74
N ARG A 34 -19.92 25.49 -32.53
CA ARG A 34 -18.62 24.84 -32.31
C ARG A 34 -17.96 25.25 -30.98
N PHE A 35 -18.06 26.52 -30.60
CA PHE A 35 -17.52 26.99 -29.32
C PHE A 35 -18.29 26.39 -28.15
N ILE A 36 -19.63 26.37 -28.22
CA ILE A 36 -20.49 25.75 -27.19
C ILE A 36 -20.19 24.26 -27.06
N THR A 37 -20.08 23.53 -28.19
CA THR A 37 -19.75 22.10 -28.18
C THR A 37 -18.36 21.86 -27.59
N ALA A 38 -17.36 22.68 -27.95
CA ALA A 38 -16.00 22.56 -27.38
C ALA A 38 -16.00 22.80 -25.86
N THR A 39 -16.71 23.82 -25.38
CA THR A 39 -16.86 24.09 -23.93
C THR A 39 -17.54 22.93 -23.22
N ILE A 40 -18.61 22.36 -23.79
CA ILE A 40 -19.30 21.19 -23.22
C ILE A 40 -18.37 19.98 -23.15
N ILE A 41 -17.58 19.70 -24.19
CA ILE A 41 -16.62 18.59 -24.20
C ILE A 41 -15.57 18.78 -23.11
N VAL A 42 -14.98 19.98 -22.98
CA VAL A 42 -14.01 20.29 -21.92
C VAL A 42 -14.65 20.13 -20.54
N LEU A 43 -15.90 20.55 -20.36
CA LEU A 43 -16.61 20.41 -19.09
C LEU A 43 -16.91 18.95 -18.75
N LEU A 44 -17.37 18.17 -19.73
CA LEU A 44 -17.72 16.75 -19.58
C LEU A 44 -16.51 15.86 -19.34
N ILE A 45 -15.33 16.20 -19.83
CA ILE A 45 -14.10 15.44 -19.59
C ILE A 45 -13.35 15.99 -18.37
N GLY A 46 -13.25 17.31 -18.26
CA GLY A 46 -12.49 17.99 -17.22
C GLY A 46 -13.06 17.80 -15.81
N ILE A 47 -14.39 17.77 -15.66
CA ILE A 47 -15.02 17.54 -14.34
C ILE A 47 -14.78 16.10 -13.83
N PRO A 48 -15.06 15.01 -14.58
CA PRO A 48 -14.77 13.67 -14.09
C PRO A 48 -13.27 13.40 -13.96
N ALA A 49 -12.42 13.93 -14.87
CA ALA A 49 -10.97 13.82 -14.73
C ALA A 49 -10.43 14.58 -13.50
N GLY A 50 -10.98 15.77 -13.21
CA GLY A 50 -10.65 16.56 -12.02
C GLY A 50 -11.15 15.91 -10.73
N TYR A 51 -12.33 15.28 -10.75
CA TYR A 51 -12.86 14.55 -9.60
C TYR A 51 -12.03 13.30 -9.27
N LEU A 52 -11.51 12.60 -10.30
CA LEU A 52 -10.58 11.49 -10.11
C LEU A 52 -9.27 11.91 -9.44
N LEU A 53 -8.80 13.14 -9.67
CA LEU A 53 -7.60 13.68 -9.03
C LEU A 53 -7.80 14.03 -7.55
N ILE A 54 -9.02 14.37 -7.12
CA ILE A 54 -9.30 14.81 -5.74
C ILE A 54 -9.79 13.66 -4.84
N SER A 55 -10.37 12.58 -5.40
CA SER A 55 -10.93 11.47 -4.62
C SER A 55 -9.91 10.40 -4.17
N ALA A 56 -8.63 10.51 -4.50
CA ALA A 56 -7.57 9.63 -3.99
C ALA A 56 -7.06 10.05 -2.59
N GLY A 57 -7.46 11.23 -2.11
CA GLY A 57 -7.10 11.75 -0.79
C GLY A 57 -8.13 11.35 0.28
N GLN A 58 -7.70 10.49 1.19
CA GLN A 58 -7.90 10.69 2.63
C GLN A 58 -9.01 9.97 3.43
N SER A 59 -9.95 9.19 2.87
CA SER A 59 -11.08 8.75 3.74
C SER A 59 -11.48 7.28 3.77
N ARG A 60 -11.04 6.40 2.84
CA ARG A 60 -11.53 5.00 2.83
C ARG A 60 -10.49 3.88 2.69
N ARG A 61 -9.20 4.23 2.58
CA ARG A 61 -8.09 3.26 2.50
C ARG A 61 -7.55 2.79 3.86
N SER A 62 -7.85 3.50 4.95
CA SER A 62 -7.22 3.20 6.27
C SER A 62 -7.68 1.88 6.92
N GLY A 63 -8.76 1.26 6.44
CA GLY A 63 -9.30 0.01 7.00
C GLY A 63 -9.00 -1.22 6.16
N LYS A 64 -9.34 -1.22 4.86
CA LYS A 64 -9.24 -2.40 3.99
C LYS A 64 -7.91 -2.55 3.27
N ASP A 65 -7.17 -1.46 3.05
CA ASP A 65 -5.81 -1.59 2.49
C ASP A 65 -4.81 -2.04 3.56
N LYS A 66 -5.13 -1.91 4.86
CA LYS A 66 -4.29 -2.47 5.93
C LYS A 66 -4.30 -3.99 6.00
N GLU A 67 -5.39 -4.62 5.56
CA GLU A 67 -5.48 -6.08 5.39
C GLU A 67 -4.93 -6.52 4.02
N ALA A 68 -4.99 -5.67 2.99
CA ALA A 68 -4.45 -5.97 1.65
C ALA A 68 -2.93 -5.69 1.50
N GLU A 69 -2.36 -4.79 2.31
CA GLU A 69 -0.91 -4.54 2.43
C GLU A 69 -0.23 -5.57 3.37
N ALA A 70 -1.02 -6.42 4.05
CA ALA A 70 -0.53 -7.52 4.88
C ALA A 70 0.10 -8.67 4.07
N ALA A 71 0.09 -8.60 2.73
CA ALA A 71 0.91 -9.44 1.87
C ALA A 71 2.28 -8.79 1.59
N ALA A 72 2.95 -8.31 2.65
CA ALA A 72 4.40 -8.38 2.67
C ALA A 72 4.78 -9.82 2.33
N LEU A 73 5.76 -10.04 1.44
CA LEU A 73 6.10 -11.35 0.85
C LEU A 73 6.32 -12.51 1.85
N GLY A 74 6.34 -12.25 3.17
CA GLY A 74 6.21 -13.28 4.20
C GLY A 74 5.73 -12.85 5.60
N LEU A 75 5.37 -11.58 5.88
CA LEU A 75 4.93 -11.19 7.24
C LEU A 75 3.57 -11.80 7.57
N ARG A 76 3.50 -12.51 8.70
CA ARG A 76 2.30 -13.11 9.24
C ARG A 76 1.79 -12.27 10.39
N GLU A 77 0.48 -12.05 10.43
CA GLU A 77 -0.16 -11.43 11.58
C GLU A 77 -0.15 -12.38 12.78
N GLY A 78 -0.02 -11.80 13.97
CA GLY A 78 -0.01 -12.51 15.23
C GLY A 78 1.36 -12.57 15.88
N TRP A 79 1.44 -13.36 16.94
CA TRP A 79 2.64 -13.42 17.77
C TRP A 79 3.57 -14.53 17.29
N PRO A 80 4.89 -14.25 17.13
CA PRO A 80 5.86 -15.32 17.01
C PRO A 80 5.85 -16.18 18.29
N SER A 81 6.10 -17.48 18.11
CA SER A 81 6.09 -18.42 19.22
C SER A 81 7.11 -18.03 20.30
N LYS A 82 6.89 -18.47 21.55
CA LYS A 82 7.83 -18.22 22.65
C LYS A 82 9.25 -18.71 22.31
N MET A 83 9.35 -19.83 21.58
CA MET A 83 10.63 -20.37 21.15
C MET A 83 11.33 -19.44 20.14
N GLN A 84 10.63 -19.00 19.09
CA GLN A 84 11.22 -18.09 18.10
C GLN A 84 11.68 -16.78 18.75
N ARG A 85 10.86 -16.18 19.62
CA ARG A 85 11.22 -14.97 20.35
C ARG A 85 12.46 -15.16 21.23
N ARG A 86 12.67 -16.36 21.76
CA ARG A 86 13.85 -16.69 22.56
C ARG A 86 15.09 -16.87 21.70
N ILE A 87 14.99 -17.58 20.58
CA ILE A 87 16.10 -17.82 19.64
C ILE A 87 16.59 -16.51 19.01
N PHE A 88 15.64 -15.67 18.58
CA PHE A 88 15.94 -14.39 17.95
C PHE A 88 16.04 -13.23 18.95
N GLU A 89 15.85 -13.50 20.24
CA GLU A 89 15.96 -12.51 21.32
C GLU A 89 15.12 -11.24 21.05
N ILE A 90 13.84 -11.45 20.72
CA ILE A 90 12.86 -10.38 20.47
C ILE A 90 11.83 -10.37 21.62
N PRO A 91 12.10 -9.62 22.71
CA PRO A 91 11.22 -9.55 23.87
C PRO A 91 10.05 -8.59 23.63
N ILE A 92 9.15 -8.94 22.71
CA ILE A 92 7.93 -8.15 22.45
C ILE A 92 7.13 -7.98 23.76
N PRO A 93 6.86 -6.74 24.20
CA PRO A 93 6.23 -6.47 25.48
C PRO A 93 4.76 -6.91 25.46
N GLY A 94 4.22 -7.40 26.59
CA GLY A 94 2.88 -8.02 26.63
C GLY A 94 1.70 -7.11 26.20
N ASN A 95 1.90 -5.80 26.14
CA ASN A 95 0.97 -4.81 25.62
C ASN A 95 1.19 -4.49 24.13
N GLY A 96 2.00 -5.28 23.42
CA GLY A 96 2.21 -5.15 21.99
C GLY A 96 0.92 -5.45 21.21
N ILE A 97 0.57 -4.57 20.28
CA ILE A 97 -0.60 -4.71 19.40
C ILE A 97 -0.17 -4.66 17.94
N GLY A 98 -0.99 -5.24 17.06
CA GLY A 98 -0.70 -5.31 15.63
C GLY A 98 0.64 -6.01 15.35
N VAL A 99 0.93 -7.08 16.11
CA VAL A 99 2.17 -7.83 15.96
C VAL A 99 2.16 -8.53 14.60
N GLN A 100 3.24 -8.35 13.85
CA GLN A 100 3.51 -9.02 12.59
C GLN A 100 4.92 -9.60 12.65
N TYR A 101 5.14 -10.78 12.08
CA TYR A 101 6.47 -11.39 12.08
C TYR A 101 6.73 -12.25 10.84
N TYR A 102 8.01 -12.44 10.51
CA TYR A 102 8.45 -13.37 9.49
C TYR A 102 9.79 -13.98 9.90
N GLU A 103 10.02 -15.23 9.53
CA GLU A 103 11.29 -15.90 9.77
C GLU A 103 11.83 -16.43 8.45
N THR A 104 13.11 -16.16 8.22
CA THR A 104 13.88 -16.77 7.13
C THR A 104 15.00 -17.59 7.74
N ASN A 105 15.14 -18.85 7.32
CA ASN A 105 16.18 -19.73 7.82
C ASN A 105 16.86 -20.45 6.66
N ASN A 106 18.20 -20.37 6.62
CA ASN A 106 19.02 -21.27 5.83
C ASN A 106 20.27 -21.66 6.64
N TRP A 107 21.02 -22.64 6.15
CA TRP A 107 22.19 -23.18 6.83
C TRP A 107 23.31 -22.15 7.15
N LYS A 108 23.35 -21.00 6.47
CA LYS A 108 24.34 -19.93 6.69
C LYS A 108 23.85 -18.83 7.63
N ALA A 109 22.54 -18.59 7.69
CA ALA A 109 21.97 -17.46 8.41
C ALA A 109 20.49 -17.68 8.71
N SER A 110 20.13 -17.34 9.94
CA SER A 110 18.75 -17.28 10.40
C SER A 110 18.39 -15.83 10.70
N ARG A 111 17.22 -15.38 10.26
CA ARG A 111 16.72 -14.03 10.54
C ARG A 111 15.25 -14.08 10.94
N MET A 112 14.87 -13.21 11.87
CA MET A 112 13.49 -12.94 12.21
C MET A 112 13.22 -11.44 12.10
N TYR A 113 12.08 -11.15 11.50
CA TYR A 113 11.51 -9.83 11.35
C TYR A 113 10.32 -9.75 12.29
N ALA A 114 10.19 -8.66 13.04
CA ALA A 114 8.98 -8.38 13.79
C ALA A 114 8.63 -6.90 13.75
N LYS A 115 7.33 -6.62 13.73
CA LYS A 115 6.75 -5.28 13.84
C LYS A 115 5.66 -5.32 14.89
N PHE A 116 5.60 -4.31 15.74
CA PHE A 116 4.52 -4.16 16.71
C PHE A 116 4.39 -2.71 17.17
N ARG A 117 3.19 -2.31 17.56
CA ARG A 117 2.96 -1.05 18.27
C ARG A 117 2.92 -1.31 19.76
N THR A 118 3.42 -0.38 20.56
CA THR A 118 3.44 -0.50 22.02
C THR A 118 3.24 0.86 22.68
N THR A 119 3.31 0.94 24.01
CA THR A 119 3.33 2.20 24.76
C THR A 119 4.75 2.69 24.96
N SER A 120 4.92 3.94 25.38
CA SER A 120 6.21 4.49 25.83
C SER A 120 6.95 3.54 26.80
N ALA A 121 6.29 3.10 27.89
CA ALA A 121 6.90 2.15 28.83
C ALA A 121 7.13 0.74 28.23
N GLY A 122 6.32 0.33 27.24
CA GLY A 122 6.53 -0.92 26.52
C GLY A 122 7.76 -0.88 25.62
N LEU A 123 8.05 0.26 25.00
CA LEU A 123 9.28 0.49 24.25
C LEU A 123 10.51 0.37 25.18
N ASP A 124 10.46 0.97 26.37
CA ASP A 124 11.56 0.86 27.34
C ASP A 124 11.82 -0.59 27.76
N ARG A 125 10.76 -1.35 28.03
CA ARG A 125 10.86 -2.78 28.35
C ARG A 125 11.44 -3.59 27.19
N PHE A 126 11.01 -3.30 25.97
CA PHE A 126 11.54 -3.96 24.78
C PHE A 126 13.03 -3.72 24.61
N LEU A 127 13.45 -2.45 24.61
CA LEU A 127 14.86 -2.06 24.44
C LEU A 127 15.73 -2.64 25.55
N SER A 128 15.29 -2.52 26.81
CA SER A 128 15.98 -3.10 27.96
C SER A 128 16.10 -4.62 27.87
N GLY A 129 15.04 -5.30 27.43
CA GLY A 129 15.06 -6.75 27.23
C GLY A 129 16.00 -7.22 26.12
N VAL A 130 16.24 -6.37 25.10
CA VAL A 130 17.26 -6.62 24.06
C VAL A 130 18.68 -6.38 24.61
N GLY A 131 18.82 -5.57 25.66
CA GLY A 131 20.12 -5.18 26.22
C GLY A 131 20.57 -3.78 25.78
N THR A 132 19.64 -2.93 25.35
CA THR A 132 19.87 -1.52 24.97
C THR A 132 18.89 -0.58 25.68
N GLY A 133 18.84 0.69 25.29
CA GLY A 133 17.92 1.68 25.87
C GLY A 133 17.66 2.84 24.90
N ARG A 134 16.75 3.75 25.28
CA ARG A 134 16.39 4.90 24.42
C ARG A 134 17.57 5.78 24.06
N ALA A 135 18.56 5.91 24.94
CA ALA A 135 19.74 6.73 24.69
C ALA A 135 20.58 6.24 23.50
N ALA A 136 20.43 4.96 23.11
CA ALA A 136 21.11 4.39 21.95
C ALA A 136 20.32 4.56 20.64
N LEU A 137 19.08 5.08 20.68
CA LEU A 137 18.30 5.38 19.50
C LEU A 137 18.80 6.68 18.87
N GLU A 138 19.38 6.56 17.68
CA GLU A 138 19.82 7.68 16.84
C GLU A 138 18.59 8.33 16.19
N PRO A 139 18.26 9.60 16.51
CA PRO A 139 17.14 10.30 15.90
C PRO A 139 17.36 10.53 14.40
N GLY A 140 16.31 10.39 13.60
CA GLY A 140 16.34 10.56 12.15
C GLY A 140 16.96 9.38 11.38
N ALA A 141 17.42 8.33 12.06
CA ALA A 141 18.05 7.18 11.45
C ALA A 141 17.07 6.06 11.11
N VAL A 142 17.39 5.29 10.06
CA VAL A 142 16.77 4.02 9.68
C VAL A 142 17.90 3.07 9.31
N ASN A 143 18.27 2.16 10.22
CA ASN A 143 19.42 1.27 10.03
C ASN A 143 19.02 -0.10 9.45
N ILE A 144 17.73 -0.38 9.30
CA ILE A 144 17.25 -1.60 8.63
C ILE A 144 17.76 -1.59 7.18
N SER A 145 18.42 -2.68 6.79
CA SER A 145 19.09 -2.74 5.48
C SER A 145 18.08 -2.72 4.32
N PRO A 146 18.48 -2.23 3.13
CA PRO A 146 17.63 -2.28 1.94
C PRO A 146 17.15 -3.70 1.60
N ARG A 147 17.98 -4.72 1.86
CA ARG A 147 17.60 -6.13 1.69
C ARG A 147 16.48 -6.54 2.64
N ASP A 148 16.58 -6.13 3.89
CA ASP A 148 15.57 -6.46 4.90
C ASP A 148 14.26 -5.69 4.63
N ILE A 149 14.34 -4.46 4.11
CA ILE A 149 13.20 -3.69 3.58
C ILE A 149 12.52 -4.44 2.44
N ASP A 150 13.27 -4.91 1.45
CA ASP A 150 12.73 -5.65 0.30
C ASP A 150 12.01 -6.94 0.72
N ILE A 151 12.60 -7.70 1.65
CA ILE A 151 12.00 -8.93 2.19
C ILE A 151 10.70 -8.64 2.95
N THR A 152 10.67 -7.56 3.73
CA THR A 152 9.53 -7.24 4.62
C THR A 152 8.47 -6.37 3.97
N GLY A 153 8.78 -5.70 2.85
CA GLY A 153 7.93 -4.66 2.28
C GLY A 153 7.74 -3.44 3.17
N TRP A 154 8.56 -3.25 4.22
CA TRP A 154 8.44 -2.08 5.09
C TRP A 154 8.82 -0.79 4.36
N TYR A 155 8.06 0.27 4.62
CA TYR A 155 8.32 1.58 4.07
C TYR A 155 8.64 2.58 5.19
N PHE A 156 9.76 3.29 5.04
CA PHE A 156 10.23 4.31 5.97
C PHE A 156 10.24 5.68 5.28
N GLY A 157 9.10 6.37 5.33
CA GLY A 157 8.90 7.64 4.63
C GLY A 157 9.54 8.86 5.33
N PRO A 158 9.85 9.95 4.60
CA PRO A 158 10.59 11.10 5.14
C PRO A 158 9.81 12.00 6.11
N ASN A 159 8.48 11.83 6.23
CA ASN A 159 7.61 12.69 7.04
C ASN A 159 7.30 12.10 8.43
N GLU A 160 8.00 11.06 8.84
CA GLU A 160 7.82 10.38 10.12
C GLU A 160 9.04 10.59 11.01
N ASN A 161 8.83 10.62 12.33
CA ASN A 161 9.91 10.76 13.30
C ASN A 161 10.55 9.40 13.56
N TRP A 162 11.60 9.06 12.82
CA TRP A 162 12.32 7.81 12.98
C TRP A 162 13.40 7.90 14.04
N ALA A 163 13.67 6.79 14.72
CA ALA A 163 14.91 6.61 15.47
C ALA A 163 15.37 5.16 15.37
N SER A 164 16.67 4.92 15.29
CA SER A 164 17.19 3.57 15.05
C SER A 164 18.39 3.24 15.92
N THR A 165 18.60 1.96 16.20
CA THR A 165 19.81 1.46 16.87
C THR A 165 20.13 0.04 16.41
N THR A 166 21.38 -0.38 16.56
CA THR A 166 21.82 -1.75 16.31
C THR A 166 22.51 -2.30 17.54
N HIS A 167 21.91 -3.32 18.15
CA HIS A 167 22.50 -4.06 19.26
C HIS A 167 23.25 -5.28 18.73
N VAL A 168 24.57 -5.27 18.86
CA VAL A 168 25.44 -6.33 18.38
C VAL A 168 25.76 -7.28 19.52
N ASN A 169 25.36 -8.54 19.39
CA ASN A 169 25.81 -9.61 20.28
C ASN A 169 27.04 -10.33 19.72
N LYS A 170 27.79 -10.97 20.63
CA LYS A 170 28.85 -11.91 20.22
C LYS A 170 28.21 -13.13 19.56
N LYS A 171 28.73 -13.54 18.40
CA LYS A 171 28.32 -14.76 17.69
C LYS A 171 28.36 -15.99 18.62
N PRO A 172 27.41 -16.93 18.50
CA PRO A 172 26.38 -17.02 17.45
C PRO A 172 25.06 -16.30 17.80
N ARG A 173 25.00 -15.53 18.90
CA ARG A 173 23.78 -14.80 19.28
C ARG A 173 23.41 -13.77 18.22
N PRO A 174 22.10 -13.53 17.99
CA PRO A 174 21.66 -12.64 16.95
C PRO A 174 22.03 -11.17 17.20
N THR A 175 22.26 -10.43 16.13
CA THR A 175 22.31 -8.95 16.13
C THR A 175 20.92 -8.40 15.85
N GLN A 176 20.45 -7.45 16.66
CA GLN A 176 19.16 -6.79 16.49
C GLN A 176 19.35 -5.39 15.90
N THR A 177 18.79 -5.15 14.73
CA THR A 177 18.62 -3.81 14.16
C THR A 177 17.19 -3.36 14.42
N ILE A 178 17.03 -2.26 15.12
CA ILE A 178 15.74 -1.76 15.61
C ILE A 178 15.53 -0.38 15.02
N THR A 179 14.39 -0.17 14.37
CA THR A 179 13.91 1.15 13.94
C THR A 179 12.55 1.41 14.58
N VAL A 180 12.33 2.61 15.07
CA VAL A 180 11.14 3.00 15.81
C VAL A 180 10.53 4.23 15.16
N ASN A 181 9.23 4.18 14.87
CA ASN A 181 8.44 5.36 14.57
C ASN A 181 8.01 6.01 15.88
N MET A 182 8.49 7.22 16.13
CA MET A 182 8.23 8.08 17.28
C MET A 182 7.31 9.27 16.94
N SER A 183 6.59 9.24 15.80
CA SER A 183 5.63 10.29 15.43
C SER A 183 4.48 10.41 16.44
N ASP A 184 4.12 9.29 17.08
CA ASP A 184 3.31 9.25 18.30
C ASP A 184 4.15 8.66 19.45
N PRO A 185 4.79 9.49 20.30
CA PRO A 185 5.62 9.01 21.41
C PRO A 185 4.85 8.23 22.48
N ALA A 186 3.53 8.38 22.57
CA ALA A 186 2.69 7.61 23.48
C ALA A 186 2.43 6.20 22.94
N SER A 187 2.42 6.04 21.62
CA SER A 187 2.16 4.78 20.92
C SER A 187 3.19 4.46 19.80
N PRO A 188 4.48 4.30 20.12
CA PRO A 188 5.51 4.05 19.13
C PRO A 188 5.31 2.73 18.39
N VAL A 189 5.73 2.69 17.13
CA VAL A 189 5.77 1.47 16.30
C VAL A 189 7.21 1.00 16.17
N VAL A 190 7.47 -0.23 16.60
CA VAL A 190 8.79 -0.85 16.58
C VAL A 190 8.88 -1.80 15.38
N TYR A 191 9.99 -1.70 14.67
CA TYR A 191 10.43 -2.60 13.61
C TYR A 191 11.77 -3.19 14.05
N VAL A 192 11.90 -4.51 14.00
CA VAL A 192 13.12 -5.20 14.42
C VAL A 192 13.50 -6.30 13.44
N VAL A 193 14.77 -6.31 13.06
CA VAL A 193 15.43 -7.40 12.36
C VAL A 193 16.42 -8.02 13.32
N SER A 194 16.25 -9.32 13.59
CA SER A 194 17.17 -10.10 14.40
C SER A 194 17.86 -11.12 13.52
N ALA A 195 19.19 -11.05 13.41
CA ALA A 195 19.97 -11.87 12.49
C ALA A 195 21.08 -12.63 13.22
N ALA A 196 21.04 -13.96 13.12
CA ALA A 196 22.08 -14.86 13.63
C ALA A 196 22.84 -15.50 12.46
N THR A 197 24.17 -15.57 12.60
CA THR A 197 25.04 -16.39 11.77
C THR A 197 25.71 -17.42 12.67
N PRO A 198 25.66 -18.72 12.32
CA PRO A 198 26.35 -19.78 13.06
C PRO A 198 27.84 -19.48 13.29
#